data_AF-A0A7L2VWM8-F1
#
_entry.id   AF-A0A7L2VWM8-F1
#
_cell.length_a   1.000
_cell.length_b   1.000
_cell.length_c   1.000
_cell.angle_alpha   90.00
_cell.angle_beta   90.00
_cell.angle_gamma   90.00
#
_symmetry.space_group_name_H-M   'P 1'
#
loop_
_entity.id
_entity.type
_entity.pdbx_description
1 polymer ?
#
loop_
_entity_poly.entity_id
_entity_poly.type
_entity_poly.pdbx_seq_one_letter_code
_entity_poly.pdbx_strand_id
1 'polypeptide(L)'
;GIQGVVEAYQSCLPKLQLYGPTNIAPIIQKVAKSASEETNTKEASQYFILLILTDGVITDMADTREAIVHASHLPMSVIIVGVGNADF
;
A
#
# COMPACT_ATOMS: atom_id res chain seq x y z
N GLY A 1 -4.20 -3.24 16.69
CA GLY A 1 -5.46 -2.54 16.34
C GLY A 1 -5.17 -1.12 15.89
N ILE A 2 -6.21 -0.35 15.52
CA ILE A 2 -6.08 1.01 14.91
C ILE A 2 -5.24 1.95 15.78
N GLN A 3 -5.47 1.96 17.10
CA GLN A 3 -4.73 2.81 18.03
C GLN A 3 -3.21 2.64 17.90
N GLY A 4 -2.73 1.40 17.78
CA GLY A 4 -1.29 1.12 17.60
C GLY A 4 -0.74 1.61 16.26
N VAL A 5 -1.57 1.68 15.21
CA VAL A 5 -1.17 2.26 13.91
C VAL A 5 -0.98 3.77 14.05
N VAL A 6 -1.90 4.45 14.75
CA VAL A 6 -1.82 5.90 15.00
C VAL A 6 -0.59 6.23 15.86
N GLU A 7 -0.34 5.46 16.92
CA GLU A 7 0.83 5.63 17.79
C GLU A 7 2.15 5.38 17.04
N ALA A 8 2.21 4.32 16.23
CA ALA A 8 3.38 4.04 15.38
C ALA A 8 3.63 5.19 14.40
N TYR A 9 2.60 5.72 13.75
CA TYR A 9 2.72 6.88 12.87
C TYR A 9 3.26 8.11 13.60
N GLN A 10 2.66 8.49 14.72
CA GLN A 10 3.06 9.67 15.51
C GLN A 10 4.48 9.55 16.06
N SER A 11 4.91 8.35 16.44
CA SER A 11 6.25 8.11 16.99
C SER A 11 7.35 8.01 15.94
N CYS A 12 7.00 7.64 14.69
CA CYS A 12 7.93 7.57 13.57
C CYS A 12 8.14 8.93 12.91
N LEU A 13 7.10 9.74 12.76
CA LEU A 13 7.15 10.97 11.98
C LEU A 13 8.30 11.94 12.37
N PRO A 14 8.59 12.21 13.65
CA PRO A 14 9.69 13.11 14.04
C PRO A 14 11.09 12.55 13.74
N LYS A 15 11.20 11.25 13.47
CA LYS A 15 12.47 10.54 13.24
C LYS A 15 12.78 10.40 11.75
N LEU A 16 11.87 10.80 10.88
CA LEU A 16 11.97 10.63 9.45
C LEU A 16 12.28 11.97 8.78
N GLN A 17 13.21 11.94 7.83
CA GLN A 17 13.34 13.01 6.86
C GLN A 17 12.43 12.66 5.67
N LEU A 18 11.36 13.45 5.50
CA LEU A 18 10.45 13.27 4.36
C LEU A 18 11.22 13.53 3.05
N TYR A 19 11.02 12.64 2.09
CA TYR A 19 11.72 12.68 0.81
C TYR A 19 10.82 12.12 -0.30
N GLY A 20 11.12 12.49 -1.55
CA GLY A 20 10.46 11.95 -2.75
C GLY A 20 11.42 11.11 -3.59
N PRO A 21 10.99 10.45 -4.67
CA PRO A 21 9.69 10.60 -5.30
C PRO A 21 8.63 9.67 -4.68
N THR A 22 7.35 9.86 -5.03
CA THR A 22 6.24 9.07 -4.50
C THR A 22 6.06 7.78 -5.30
N ASN A 23 6.89 6.79 -5.02
CA ASN A 23 6.82 5.47 -5.65
C ASN A 23 5.99 4.49 -4.80
N ILE A 24 4.92 3.93 -5.37
CA ILE A 24 3.99 3.06 -4.62
C ILE A 24 3.97 1.60 -5.11
N ALA A 25 4.57 1.28 -6.26
CA ALA A 25 4.64 -0.10 -6.74
C ALA A 25 5.26 -1.07 -5.71
N PRO A 26 6.35 -0.72 -4.98
CA PRO A 26 6.97 -1.64 -4.03
C PRO A 26 6.06 -2.06 -2.88
N ILE A 27 5.19 -1.15 -2.38
CA ILE A 27 4.29 -1.51 -1.27
C ILE A 27 3.13 -2.38 -1.74
N ILE A 28 2.62 -2.16 -2.96
CA ILE A 28 1.60 -3.02 -3.57
C ILE A 28 2.16 -4.43 -3.76
N GLN A 29 3.36 -4.56 -4.33
CA GLN A 29 4.04 -5.85 -4.53
C GLN A 29 4.29 -6.59 -3.21
N LYS A 30 4.67 -5.86 -2.14
CA LYS A 30 4.87 -6.46 -0.82
C LYS A 30 3.59 -7.09 -0.27
N VAL A 31 2.46 -6.38 -0.35
CA VAL A 31 1.17 -6.91 0.13
C VAL A 31 0.66 -8.02 -0.80
N ALA A 32 0.84 -7.88 -2.11
CA ALA A 32 0.54 -8.94 -3.08
C ALA A 32 1.29 -10.23 -2.76
N LYS A 33 2.58 -10.15 -2.40
CA LYS A 33 3.33 -11.33 -1.96
C LYS A 33 2.67 -12.01 -0.76
N SER A 34 2.33 -11.25 0.28
CA SER A 34 1.63 -11.80 1.45
C SER A 34 0.27 -12.41 1.09
N ALA A 35 -0.52 -11.74 0.25
CA ALA A 35 -1.80 -12.26 -0.23
C ALA A 35 -1.63 -13.55 -1.06
N SER A 36 -0.56 -13.66 -1.85
CA SER A 36 -0.26 -14.86 -2.64
C SER A 36 0.14 -16.06 -1.77
N GLU A 37 0.87 -15.84 -0.68
CA GLU A 37 1.27 -16.90 0.24
C GLU A 37 0.03 -17.53 0.90
N GLU A 38 -0.98 -16.73 1.22
CA GLU A 38 -2.26 -17.20 1.77
C GLU A 38 -3.12 -18.01 0.79
N THR A 39 -2.91 -17.88 -0.53
CA THR A 39 -3.64 -18.72 -1.51
C THR A 39 -3.18 -20.18 -1.50
N ASN A 40 -2.00 -20.47 -0.93
CA ASN A 40 -1.43 -21.80 -0.86
C ASN A 40 -1.72 -22.52 0.46
N THR A 41 -2.35 -21.85 1.42
CA THR A 41 -2.72 -22.45 2.70
C THR A 41 -4.04 -23.23 2.54
N LYS A 42 -4.20 -24.35 3.25
CA LYS A 42 -5.45 -25.13 3.25
C LYS A 42 -6.50 -24.56 4.20
N GLU A 43 -6.26 -23.36 4.73
CA GLU A 43 -7.12 -22.68 5.70
C GLU A 43 -8.04 -21.65 5.02
N ALA A 44 -8.88 -20.98 5.79
CA ALA A 44 -9.72 -19.91 5.26
C ALA A 44 -8.83 -18.79 4.71
N SER A 45 -8.97 -18.50 3.40
CA SER A 45 -8.17 -17.48 2.72
C SER A 45 -8.35 -16.12 3.40
N GLN A 46 -7.23 -15.55 3.86
CA GLN A 46 -7.22 -14.18 4.40
C GLN A 46 -7.34 -13.19 3.25
N TYR A 47 -8.19 -12.17 3.41
CA TYR A 47 -8.37 -11.10 2.44
C TYR A 47 -7.67 -9.83 2.92
N PHE A 48 -6.85 -9.22 2.06
CA PHE A 48 -6.04 -8.06 2.41
C PHE A 48 -6.63 -6.76 1.86
N ILE A 49 -6.61 -5.69 2.65
CA ILE A 49 -6.96 -4.34 2.18
C ILE A 49 -5.74 -3.45 2.40
N LEU A 50 -5.13 -2.98 1.31
CA LEU A 50 -4.05 -2.00 1.34
C LEU A 50 -4.63 -0.59 1.17
N LEU A 51 -4.56 0.21 2.24
CA LEU A 51 -4.91 1.63 2.22
C LEU A 51 -3.63 2.48 2.07
N ILE A 52 -3.53 3.24 0.98
CA ILE A 52 -2.43 4.17 0.70
C ILE A 52 -2.96 5.59 0.84
N LEU A 53 -2.30 6.39 1.67
CA LEU A 53 -2.54 7.83 1.80
C LEU A 53 -1.36 8.56 1.14
N THR A 54 -1.63 9.42 0.16
CA THR A 54 -0.59 10.19 -0.56
C THR A 54 -1.04 11.63 -0.77
N ASP A 55 -0.12 12.59 -0.69
CA ASP A 55 -0.38 14.02 -0.91
C ASP A 55 0.08 14.54 -2.28
N GLY A 56 0.54 13.64 -3.16
CA GLY A 56 1.04 14.00 -4.48
C GLY A 56 0.91 12.89 -5.52
N VAL A 57 1.37 13.22 -6.72
CA VAL A 57 1.31 12.38 -7.92
C VAL A 57 2.27 11.19 -7.80
N ILE A 58 1.77 10.01 -8.15
CA ILE A 58 2.56 8.77 -8.22
C ILE A 58 3.57 8.90 -9.36
N THR A 59 4.84 8.69 -9.05
CA THR A 59 5.94 8.88 -10.01
C THR A 59 6.33 7.61 -10.75
N ASP A 60 6.00 6.43 -10.22
CA ASP A 60 6.25 5.11 -10.81
C ASP A 60 4.98 4.50 -11.43
N MET A 61 4.24 5.28 -12.22
CA MET A 61 2.93 4.86 -12.78
C MET A 61 2.99 3.57 -13.60
N ALA A 62 4.05 3.36 -14.37
CA ALA A 62 4.22 2.13 -15.16
C ALA A 62 4.32 0.90 -14.25
N ASP A 63 5.24 0.93 -13.28
CA ASP A 63 5.46 -0.16 -12.33
C ASP A 63 4.23 -0.36 -11.42
N THR A 64 3.58 0.72 -11.02
CA THR A 64 2.35 0.69 -10.22
C THR A 64 1.23 -0.01 -10.97
N ARG A 65 1.08 0.26 -12.27
CA ARG A 65 0.09 -0.42 -13.12
C ARG A 65 0.37 -1.92 -13.18
N GLU A 66 1.62 -2.32 -13.40
CA GLU A 66 1.98 -3.74 -13.42
C GLU A 66 1.71 -4.42 -12.07
N ALA A 67 2.05 -3.75 -10.97
CA ALA A 67 1.77 -4.24 -9.63
C ALA A 67 0.27 -4.43 -9.37
N ILE A 68 -0.58 -3.50 -9.83
CA ILE A 68 -2.05 -3.61 -9.70
C ILE A 68 -2.60 -4.75 -10.57
N VAL A 69 -2.12 -4.90 -11.80
CA VAL A 69 -2.53 -6.01 -12.69
C VAL A 69 -2.13 -7.36 -12.10
N HIS A 70 -0.96 -7.45 -11.47
CA HIS A 70 -0.57 -8.66 -10.76
C HIS A 70 -1.48 -8.91 -9.56
N ALA A 71 -1.70 -7.88 -8.72
CA ALA A 71 -2.50 -7.97 -7.50
C ALA A 71 -3.98 -8.29 -7.74
N SER A 72 -4.55 -7.99 -8.92
CA SER A 72 -5.96 -8.24 -9.23
C SER A 72 -6.36 -9.72 -9.25
N HIS A 73 -5.38 -10.62 -9.31
CA HIS A 73 -5.59 -12.07 -9.26
C HIS A 73 -5.50 -12.65 -7.83
N LEU A 74 -5.26 -11.79 -6.83
CA LEU A 74 -5.01 -12.18 -5.45
C LEU A 74 -6.18 -11.76 -4.55
N PRO A 75 -6.34 -12.35 -3.35
CA PRO A 75 -7.38 -11.96 -2.39
C PRO A 75 -7.02 -10.63 -1.71
N MET A 76 -6.95 -9.54 -2.48
CA MET A 76 -6.67 -8.22 -1.96
C MET A 76 -7.35 -7.08 -2.71
N SER A 77 -7.57 -5.98 -2.00
CA SER A 77 -8.00 -4.69 -2.54
C SER A 77 -6.94 -3.61 -2.27
N VAL A 78 -6.80 -2.66 -3.19
CA VAL A 78 -5.96 -1.47 -3.04
C VAL A 78 -6.87 -0.23 -3.06
N ILE A 79 -6.77 0.59 -2.03
CA ILE A 79 -7.48 1.86 -1.89
C ILE A 79 -6.42 2.96 -1.81
N ILE A 80 -6.48 3.93 -2.73
CA ILE A 80 -5.57 5.07 -2.76
C ILE A 80 -6.40 6.32 -2.42
N VAL A 81 -5.98 7.06 -1.40
CA VAL A 81 -6.62 8.30 -0.96
C VAL A 81 -5.61 9.44 -1.12
N GLY A 82 -5.94 10.36 -2.03
CA GLY A 82 -5.25 11.64 -2.15
C GLY A 82 -5.63 12.54 -0.97
N VAL A 83 -4.64 13.15 -0.32
CA VAL A 83 -4.83 14.15 0.75
C VAL A 83 -4.18 15.48 0.39
N GLY A 84 -4.70 16.58 0.90
CA GLY A 84 -4.16 17.91 0.59
C GLY A 84 -4.67 18.45 -0.75
N ASN A 85 -3.88 19.34 -1.36
CA ASN A 85 -4.31 20.19 -2.48
C ASN A 85 -3.63 19.86 -3.82
N ALA A 86 -2.98 18.70 -3.93
CA ALA A 86 -2.43 18.26 -5.22
C ALA A 86 -3.55 17.95 -6.22
N ASP A 87 -3.21 18.06 -7.51
CA ASP A 87 -4.08 17.61 -8.59
C ASP A 87 -3.85 16.10 -8.77
N PHE A 88 -4.89 15.31 -8.56
CA PHE A 88 -4.85 13.84 -8.48
C PHE A 88 -5.51 13.19 -9.70
#